data_AF-A0A5P9C253-F1
#
_entry.id   AF-A0A5P9C253-F1
#
_cell.length_a   1.000
_cell.length_b   1.000
_cell.length_c   1.000
_cell.angle_alpha   90.00
_cell.angle_beta   90.00
_cell.angle_gamma   90.00
#
_symmetry.space_group_name_H-M   'P 1'
#
loop_
_entity.id
_entity.type
_entity.pdbx_description
1 polymer ?
#
loop_
_entity_poly.entity_id
_entity_poly.type
_entity_poly.pdbx_seq_one_letter_code
_entity_poly.pdbx_strand_id
1 'polypeptide(L)'
;MPRLLLAFVLAVLLTSAFASIFQTQSNLAALQALGAPVPLDVRLGTTCLDLLGFAPTFALLAGLGFVVALPLSLWLARRLPSLRWAILVVAGATAIWLALALANTLAPMPTLIAADRHPLGTLALMACGSAGALLFGLLGRRVRYRTQPTTSDTQ
;
A
#
# COMPACT_ATOMS: atom_id res chain seq x y z
N MET A 1 14.39 13.80 -9.81
CA MET A 1 14.50 12.66 -8.88
C MET A 1 13.77 12.83 -7.54
N PRO A 2 13.90 13.93 -6.77
CA PRO A 2 13.36 13.99 -5.40
C PRO A 2 11.84 13.83 -5.33
N ARG A 3 11.12 14.30 -6.36
CA ARG A 3 9.65 14.18 -6.45
C ARG A 3 9.17 12.74 -6.68
N LEU A 4 9.93 11.90 -7.38
CA LEU A 4 9.57 10.49 -7.57
C LEU A 4 9.83 9.70 -6.28
N LEU A 5 10.93 10.00 -5.61
CA LEU A 5 11.25 9.41 -4.30
C LEU A 5 10.20 9.80 -3.27
N LEU A 6 9.77 11.06 -3.24
CA LEU A 6 8.66 11.52 -2.39
C LEU A 6 7.36 10.77 -2.72
N ALA A 7 7.01 10.62 -4.01
CA ALA A 7 5.83 9.88 -4.43
C ALA A 7 5.90 8.39 -3.99
N PHE A 8 7.08 7.79 -4.06
CA PHE A 8 7.33 6.43 -3.60
C PHE A 8 7.14 6.31 -2.10
N VAL A 9 7.76 7.19 -1.31
CA VAL A 9 7.63 7.20 0.16
C VAL A 9 6.16 7.40 0.56
N LEU A 10 5.46 8.34 -0.06
CA LEU A 10 4.04 8.57 0.22
C LEU A 10 3.16 7.37 -0.14
N ALA A 11 3.47 6.66 -1.23
CA ALA A 11 2.77 5.43 -1.59
C ALA A 11 2.96 4.33 -0.55
N VAL A 12 4.20 4.12 -0.10
CA VAL A 12 4.52 3.15 0.97
C VAL A 12 3.80 3.52 2.26
N LEU A 13 3.88 4.78 2.69
CA LEU A 13 3.23 5.26 3.92
C LEU A 13 1.70 5.13 3.85
N LEU A 14 1.08 5.46 2.72
CA LEU A 14 -0.36 5.30 2.54
C LEU A 14 -0.77 3.83 2.66
N THR A 15 -0.04 2.95 1.96
CA THR A 15 -0.30 1.51 1.98
C THR A 15 -0.12 0.93 3.38
N SER A 16 0.94 1.32 4.11
CA SER A 16 1.17 0.83 5.47
C SER A 16 0.16 1.36 6.48
N ALA A 17 -0.24 2.63 6.36
CA ALA A 17 -1.27 3.20 7.24
C ALA A 17 -2.61 2.50 7.05
N PHE A 18 -3.05 2.29 5.79
CA PHE A 18 -4.31 1.60 5.52
C PHE A 18 -4.27 0.14 5.94
N ALA A 19 -3.18 -0.57 5.67
CA ALA A 19 -3.00 -1.96 6.12
C ALA A 19 -3.04 -2.06 7.64
N SER A 20 -2.35 -1.16 8.35
CA SER A 20 -2.35 -1.11 9.81
C SER A 20 -3.74 -0.87 10.36
N ILE A 21 -4.46 0.14 9.87
CA ILE A 21 -5.82 0.44 10.33
C ILE A 21 -6.73 -0.76 10.07
N PHE A 22 -6.69 -1.35 8.86
CA PHE A 22 -7.52 -2.51 8.53
C PHE A 22 -7.24 -3.69 9.45
N GLN A 23 -5.97 -3.96 9.74
CA GLN A 23 -5.55 -5.03 10.62
C GLN A 23 -6.00 -4.79 12.07
N THR A 24 -5.82 -3.58 12.60
CA THR A 24 -6.30 -3.22 13.95
C THR A 24 -7.81 -3.38 14.05
N GLN A 25 -8.57 -2.86 13.08
CA GLN A 25 -10.02 -2.93 13.12
C GLN A 25 -10.53 -4.38 12.99
N SER A 26 -9.87 -5.20 12.18
CA SER A 26 -10.19 -6.63 12.07
C SER A 26 -9.91 -7.38 13.37
N ASN A 27 -8.80 -7.06 14.04
CA ASN A 27 -8.42 -7.66 15.33
C ASN A 27 -9.42 -7.25 16.44
N LEU A 28 -9.75 -5.97 16.52
CA LEU A 28 -10.72 -5.45 17.48
C LEU A 28 -12.12 -6.02 17.25
N ALA A 29 -12.55 -6.17 16.00
CA ALA A 29 -13.83 -6.80 15.67
C ALA A 29 -13.87 -8.27 16.13
N ALA A 30 -12.78 -9.01 15.97
CA ALA A 30 -12.67 -10.38 16.48
C ALA A 30 -12.73 -10.43 18.02
N LEU A 31 -12.05 -9.52 18.71
CA LEU A 31 -12.13 -9.40 20.17
C LEU A 31 -13.54 -9.04 20.65
N GLN A 32 -14.21 -8.12 19.95
CA GLN A 32 -15.60 -7.75 20.25
C GLN A 32 -16.55 -8.93 20.06
N ALA A 33 -16.36 -9.75 19.02
CA ALA A 33 -17.14 -10.96 18.79
C ALA A 33 -16.93 -12.03 19.89
N LEU A 34 -15.77 -12.02 20.56
CA LEU A 34 -15.48 -12.88 21.71
C LEU A 34 -16.01 -12.32 23.04
N GLY A 35 -16.73 -11.20 23.01
CA GLY A 35 -17.35 -10.57 24.19
C GLY A 35 -16.47 -9.55 24.92
N ALA A 36 -15.30 -9.20 24.37
CA ALA A 36 -14.48 -8.14 24.95
C ALA A 36 -15.12 -6.76 24.75
N PRO A 37 -15.12 -5.88 25.76
CA PRO A 37 -15.56 -4.51 25.59
C PRO A 37 -14.56 -3.74 24.70
N VAL A 38 -15.05 -3.22 23.57
CA VAL A 38 -14.25 -2.43 22.62
C VAL A 38 -14.85 -1.02 22.48
N PRO A 39 -14.75 -0.19 23.54
CA PRO A 39 -15.22 1.19 23.48
C PRO A 39 -14.33 2.04 22.55
N LEU A 40 -14.84 3.21 22.13
CA LEU A 40 -14.21 4.04 21.08
C LEU A 40 -12.79 4.50 21.44
N ASP A 41 -12.53 4.78 22.71
CA ASP A 41 -11.22 5.11 23.27
C ASP A 41 -10.21 3.98 23.09
N VAL A 42 -10.61 2.73 23.38
CA VAL A 42 -9.77 1.54 23.14
C VAL A 42 -9.51 1.37 21.65
N ARG A 43 -10.51 1.58 20.78
CA ARG A 43 -10.32 1.48 19.32
C ARG A 43 -9.31 2.49 18.79
N LEU A 44 -9.41 3.75 19.23
CA LEU A 44 -8.51 4.81 18.79
C LEU A 44 -7.11 4.63 19.37
N GLY A 45 -7.00 4.28 20.65
CA GLY A 45 -5.74 4.04 21.34
C GLY A 45 -4.94 2.89 20.72
N THR A 46 -5.61 1.75 20.47
CA THR A 46 -4.98 0.59 19.80
C THR A 46 -4.59 0.89 18.36
N THR A 47 -5.41 1.66 17.62
CA THR A 47 -5.05 2.08 16.26
C THR A 47 -3.81 2.97 16.25
N CYS A 48 -3.69 3.91 17.20
CA CYS A 48 -2.51 4.75 17.33
C CYS A 48 -1.26 3.92 17.64
N LEU A 49 -1.39 2.95 18.56
CA LEU A 49 -0.28 2.08 18.94
C LEU A 49 0.17 1.19 17.77
N ASP A 50 -0.77 0.61 17.03
CA ASP A 50 -0.46 -0.21 15.85
C ASP A 50 0.13 0.62 14.70
N LEU A 51 -0.29 1.87 14.52
CA LEU A 51 0.33 2.78 13.56
C LEU A 51 1.80 3.07 13.89
N LEU A 52 2.19 3.05 15.17
CA LEU A 52 3.57 3.22 15.59
C LEU A 52 4.37 1.91 15.62
N GLY A 53 3.73 0.77 15.90
CA GLY A 53 4.39 -0.53 16.00
C GLY A 53 4.36 -1.36 14.71
N PHE A 54 3.16 -1.58 14.16
CA PHE A 54 2.95 -2.45 13.00
C PHE A 54 3.21 -1.74 11.67
N ALA A 55 2.76 -0.49 11.51
CA ALA A 55 2.89 0.21 10.24
C ALA A 55 4.34 0.34 9.73
N PRO A 56 5.38 0.59 10.56
CA PRO A 56 6.77 0.61 10.09
C PRO A 56 7.24 -0.73 9.54
N THR A 57 6.83 -1.83 10.18
CA THR A 57 7.15 -3.19 9.73
C THR A 57 6.49 -3.47 8.38
N PHE A 58 5.20 -3.11 8.24
CA PHE A 58 4.50 -3.26 6.97
C PHE A 58 5.02 -2.31 5.89
N ALA A 59 5.49 -1.12 6.25
CA ALA A 59 6.11 -0.16 5.33
C ALA A 59 7.39 -0.72 4.72
N LEU A 60 8.23 -1.41 5.50
CA LEU A 60 9.41 -2.11 4.98
C LEU A 60 9.01 -3.19 3.96
N LEU A 61 8.01 -3.99 4.32
CA LEU A 61 7.50 -5.07 3.47
C LEU A 61 6.92 -4.54 2.15
N ALA A 62 6.04 -3.55 2.22
CA ALA A 62 5.44 -2.87 1.08
C ALA A 62 6.50 -2.13 0.24
N GLY A 63 7.48 -1.50 0.89
CA GLY A 63 8.60 -0.83 0.25
C GLY A 63 9.40 -1.78 -0.63
N LEU A 64 9.79 -2.94 -0.09
CA LEU A 64 10.52 -3.97 -0.85
C LEU A 64 9.72 -4.46 -2.07
N GLY A 65 8.42 -4.71 -1.90
CA GLY A 65 7.54 -5.08 -3.02
C GLY A 65 7.42 -3.98 -4.08
N PHE A 66 7.23 -2.73 -3.65
CA PHE A 66 7.05 -1.59 -4.55
C PHE A 66 8.33 -1.20 -5.30
N VAL A 67 9.51 -1.44 -4.73
CA VAL A 67 10.80 -1.21 -5.42
C VAL A 67 10.85 -1.97 -6.75
N VAL A 68 10.28 -3.17 -6.81
CA VAL A 68 10.26 -3.99 -8.04
C VAL A 68 8.99 -3.74 -8.85
N ALA A 69 7.83 -3.70 -8.20
CA ALA A 69 6.54 -3.64 -8.89
C ALA A 69 6.30 -2.29 -9.59
N LEU A 70 6.67 -1.17 -8.96
CA LEU A 70 6.39 0.16 -9.53
C LEU A 70 7.20 0.44 -10.81
N PRO A 71 8.53 0.19 -10.87
CA PRO A 71 9.28 0.34 -12.11
C PRO A 71 8.78 -0.56 -13.25
N LEU A 72 8.43 -1.82 -12.93
CA LEU A 72 7.87 -2.75 -13.91
C LEU A 72 6.52 -2.25 -14.44
N SER A 73 5.65 -1.76 -13.55
CA SER A 73 4.35 -1.19 -13.93
C SER A 73 4.51 0.04 -14.83
N LEU A 74 5.49 0.91 -14.55
CA LEU A 74 5.85 2.08 -15.35
C LEU A 74 6.34 1.69 -16.74
N TRP A 75 7.14 0.62 -16.84
CA TRP A 75 7.60 0.10 -18.13
C TRP A 75 6.44 -0.45 -18.96
N LEU A 76 5.57 -1.25 -18.35
CA LEU A 76 4.42 -1.85 -19.01
C LEU A 76 3.37 -0.79 -19.43
N ALA A 77 3.14 0.22 -18.57
CA ALA A 77 2.24 1.34 -18.86
C ALA A 77 2.71 2.21 -20.03
N ARG A 78 4.00 2.17 -20.41
CA ARG A 78 4.48 2.82 -21.65
C ARG A 78 4.06 2.06 -22.91
N ARG A 79 3.95 0.73 -22.82
CA ARG A 79 3.52 -0.13 -23.94
C ARG A 79 2.00 -0.12 -24.10
N LEU A 80 1.25 0.00 -23.00
CA LEU A 80 -0.21 -0.01 -22.97
C LEU A 80 -0.75 1.20 -22.19
N PRO A 81 -0.67 2.42 -22.76
CA PRO A 81 -1.04 3.65 -22.05
C PRO A 81 -2.53 3.72 -21.68
N SER A 82 -3.41 3.08 -22.44
CA SER A 82 -4.84 2.96 -22.15
C SER A 82 -5.12 2.18 -20.86
N LEU A 83 -4.28 1.19 -20.54
CA LEU A 83 -4.43 0.31 -19.38
C LEU A 83 -3.56 0.71 -18.19
N ARG A 84 -2.89 1.86 -18.23
CA ARG A 84 -1.93 2.29 -17.20
C ARG A 84 -2.46 2.18 -15.76
N TRP A 85 -3.74 2.48 -15.56
CA TRP A 85 -4.36 2.50 -14.23
C TRP A 85 -4.64 1.08 -13.75
N ALA A 86 -5.13 0.22 -14.63
CA ALA A 86 -5.30 -1.20 -14.34
C ALA A 86 -3.94 -1.85 -14.03
N ILE A 87 -2.90 -1.52 -14.80
CA ILE A 87 -1.53 -2.01 -14.57
C ILE A 87 -1.02 -1.58 -13.18
N LEU A 88 -1.24 -0.33 -12.78
CA LEU A 88 -0.83 0.15 -11.44
C LEU A 88 -1.59 -0.53 -10.31
N VAL A 89 -2.91 -0.71 -10.46
CA VAL A 89 -3.74 -1.44 -9.49
C VAL A 89 -3.23 -2.87 -9.33
N VAL A 90 -3.08 -3.59 -10.44
CA VAL A 90 -2.60 -4.98 -10.42
C VAL A 90 -1.19 -5.06 -9.85
N ALA A 91 -0.29 -4.14 -10.20
CA ALA A 91 1.06 -4.12 -9.66
C ALA A 91 1.09 -3.86 -8.15
N GLY A 92 0.26 -2.95 -7.64
CA GLY A 92 0.13 -2.71 -6.20
C GLY A 92 -0.43 -3.92 -5.46
N ALA A 93 -1.46 -4.55 -6.02
CA ALA A 93 -2.07 -5.76 -5.48
C ALA A 93 -1.08 -6.94 -5.44
N THR A 94 -0.38 -7.21 -6.55
CA THR A 94 0.58 -8.32 -6.63
C THR A 94 1.81 -8.10 -5.77
N ALA A 95 2.27 -6.85 -5.62
CA ALA A 95 3.37 -6.53 -4.72
C ALA A 95 3.04 -6.88 -3.27
N ILE A 96 1.87 -6.49 -2.79
CA ILE A 96 1.43 -6.81 -1.43
C ILE A 96 1.17 -8.30 -1.28
N TRP A 97 0.51 -8.95 -2.24
CA TRP A 97 0.29 -10.39 -2.20
C TRP A 97 1.59 -11.18 -2.12
N LEU A 98 2.59 -10.83 -2.93
CA LEU A 98 3.91 -11.47 -2.90
C LEU A 98 4.62 -11.21 -1.56
N ALA A 99 4.51 -9.99 -1.04
CA ALA A 99 5.07 -9.61 0.25
C ALA A 99 4.45 -10.41 1.41
N LEU A 100 3.13 -10.59 1.39
CA LEU A 100 2.40 -11.46 2.33
C LEU A 100 2.83 -12.92 2.19
N ALA A 101 2.90 -13.43 0.97
CA ALA A 101 3.35 -14.80 0.69
C ALA A 101 4.77 -15.03 1.22
N LEU A 102 5.67 -14.07 1.03
CA LEU A 102 7.05 -14.13 1.51
C LEU A 102 7.14 -14.01 3.05
N ALA A 103 6.32 -13.17 3.67
CA ALA A 103 6.21 -13.12 5.12
C ALA A 103 5.72 -14.47 5.69
N ASN A 104 4.76 -15.10 5.02
CA ASN A 104 4.19 -16.39 5.44
C ASN A 104 5.18 -17.56 5.24
N THR A 105 6.07 -17.50 4.23
CA THR A 105 7.11 -18.53 4.05
C THR A 105 8.29 -18.36 5.02
N LEU A 106 8.65 -17.11 5.37
CA LEU A 106 9.77 -16.84 6.29
C LEU A 106 9.41 -17.01 7.76
N ALA A 107 8.15 -16.87 8.14
CA ALA A 107 7.67 -17.08 9.51
C ALA A 107 6.52 -18.11 9.53
N PRO A 108 6.83 -19.43 9.53
CA PRO A 108 5.84 -20.51 9.41
C PRO A 108 4.89 -20.70 10.62
N MET A 109 4.89 -19.81 11.62
CA MET A 109 4.02 -19.85 12.82
C MET A 109 2.97 -18.72 12.76
N PRO A 110 1.81 -18.87 13.41
CA PRO A 110 0.49 -18.62 12.81
C PRO A 110 0.34 -17.19 12.28
N THR A 111 0.54 -17.01 10.97
CA THR A 111 0.26 -15.82 10.14
C THR A 111 0.53 -14.48 10.85
N LEU A 112 1.69 -13.89 10.55
CA LEU A 112 2.15 -12.58 11.05
C LEU A 112 1.09 -11.47 10.92
N ILE A 113 0.14 -11.63 10.00
CA ILE A 113 -0.97 -10.73 9.73
C ILE A 113 -2.30 -11.48 9.89
N ALA A 114 -3.01 -11.21 10.98
CA ALA A 114 -4.28 -11.89 11.30
C ALA A 114 -5.34 -11.70 10.20
N ALA A 115 -5.30 -10.57 9.47
CA ALA A 115 -6.19 -10.31 8.34
C ALA A 115 -5.96 -11.27 7.15
N ASP A 116 -4.74 -11.78 6.97
CA ASP A 116 -4.41 -12.69 5.86
C ASP A 116 -4.93 -14.12 6.09
N ARG A 117 -5.52 -14.40 7.26
CA ARG A 117 -6.14 -15.69 7.58
C ARG A 117 -7.43 -15.94 6.79
N HIS A 118 -8.03 -14.90 6.21
CA HIS A 118 -9.24 -15.00 5.41
C HIS A 118 -9.02 -14.33 4.05
N PRO A 119 -9.50 -14.91 2.93
CA PRO A 119 -9.30 -14.36 1.58
C PRO A 119 -9.78 -12.91 1.45
N LEU A 120 -10.82 -12.53 2.20
CA LEU A 120 -11.29 -11.13 2.24
C LEU A 120 -10.28 -10.16 2.83
N GLY A 121 -9.52 -10.56 3.85
CA GLY A 121 -8.50 -9.69 4.43
C GLY A 121 -7.25 -9.59 3.56
N THR A 122 -6.87 -10.68 2.87
CA THR A 122 -5.84 -10.63 1.81
C THR A 122 -6.26 -9.65 0.71
N LEU A 123 -7.51 -9.72 0.23
CA LEU A 123 -8.03 -8.80 -0.79
C LEU A 123 -8.04 -7.35 -0.30
N ALA A 124 -8.39 -7.10 0.96
CA ALA A 124 -8.34 -5.76 1.54
C ALA A 124 -6.91 -5.20 1.61
N LEU A 125 -5.93 -6.03 1.97
CA LEU A 125 -4.51 -5.64 1.97
C LEU A 125 -3.99 -5.39 0.54
N MET A 126 -4.39 -6.22 -0.43
CA MET A 126 -4.12 -5.99 -1.84
C MET A 126 -4.73 -4.67 -2.35
N ALA A 127 -5.93 -4.31 -1.86
CA ALA A 127 -6.56 -3.03 -2.15
C ALA A 127 -5.77 -1.86 -1.54
N CYS A 128 -5.22 -2.01 -0.34
CA CYS A 128 -4.31 -1.02 0.27
C CYS A 128 -3.03 -0.82 -0.56
N GLY A 129 -2.47 -1.91 -1.10
CA GLY A 129 -1.35 -1.86 -2.05
C GLY A 129 -1.70 -1.14 -3.34
N SER A 130 -2.88 -1.45 -3.90
CA SER A 130 -3.41 -0.81 -5.10
C SER A 130 -3.59 0.70 -4.90
N ALA A 131 -4.10 1.13 -3.75
CA ALA A 131 -4.26 2.54 -3.41
C ALA A 131 -2.91 3.29 -3.38
N GLY A 132 -1.88 2.69 -2.79
CA GLY A 132 -0.52 3.25 -2.80
C GLY A 132 0.06 3.35 -4.22
N ALA A 133 -0.07 2.30 -5.03
CA ALA A 133 0.41 2.30 -6.42
C ALA A 133 -0.32 3.34 -7.28
N LEU A 134 -1.62 3.53 -7.08
CA LEU A 134 -2.40 4.59 -7.73
C LEU A 134 -1.93 5.98 -7.29
N LEU A 135 -1.71 6.19 -6.00
CA LEU A 135 -1.15 7.44 -5.47
C LEU A 135 0.19 7.75 -6.14
N PHE A 136 1.08 6.78 -6.23
CA PHE A 136 2.36 6.91 -6.92
C PHE A 136 2.17 7.34 -8.38
N GLY A 137 1.26 6.71 -9.12
CA GLY A 137 0.94 7.05 -10.51
C GLY A 137 0.37 8.47 -10.68
N LEU A 138 -0.51 8.89 -9.76
CA LEU A 138 -1.09 10.23 -9.73
C LEU A 138 -0.03 11.31 -9.49
N LEU A 139 0.83 11.11 -8.49
CA LEU A 139 1.92 12.03 -8.17
C LEU A 139 2.97 12.04 -9.29
N GLY A 140 3.32 10.88 -9.85
CA GLY A 140 4.27 10.75 -10.96
C GLY A 140 3.83 11.48 -12.23
N ARG A 141 2.53 11.51 -12.54
CA ARG A 141 1.98 12.30 -13.66
C ARG A 141 2.17 13.81 -13.47
N ARG A 142 1.93 14.32 -12.26
CA ARG A 142 2.09 15.76 -11.93
C ARG A 142 3.53 16.22 -12.14
N VAL A 143 4.51 15.32 -11.99
CA VAL A 143 5.93 15.63 -12.20
C VAL A 143 6.26 15.78 -13.69
N ARG A 144 5.69 14.94 -14.57
CA ARG A 144 5.97 15.01 -16.02
C ARG A 144 5.34 16.21 -16.74
N TYR A 145 4.23 16.75 -16.22
CA TYR A 145 3.56 17.90 -16.83
C TYR A 145 4.28 19.25 -16.59
N ARG A 146 5.16 19.36 -15.58
CA ARG A 146 5.85 20.63 -15.26
C ARG A 146 7.12 20.87 -16.07
N THR A 147 7.50 19.94 -16.94
CA THR A 147 8.71 20.00 -17.77
C THR A 147 8.44 20.29 -19.24
N GLN A 148 7.20 20.63 -19.64
CA GLN A 148 7.00 21.31 -20.91
C GLN A 148 7.34 22.79 -20.70
N PRO A 149 8.43 23.31 -21.31
CA PRO A 149 8.58 24.75 -21.45
C PRO A 149 7.38 25.21 -22.28
N THR A 150 6.72 26.26 -21.82
CA THR A 150 5.85 27.06 -22.67
C THR A 150 6.69 27.50 -23.86
N THR A 151 6.49 26.89 -25.03
CA THR A 151 6.87 27.50 -26.31
C THR A 151 5.90 28.65 -26.55
N SER A 152 6.11 29.74 -25.82
CA SER A 152 5.66 31.07 -26.20
C SER A 152 6.94 31.88 -26.42
N ASP A 153 6.94 32.61 -27.53
CA ASP A 153 7.97 33.58 -27.96
C ASP A 153 9.14 32.98 -28.74
N THR A 154 9.03 32.89 -30.06
CA THR A 154 9.28 34.03 -30.97
C THR A 154 9.24 33.59 -32.44
N GLN A 155 8.57 34.42 -33.25
CA GLN A 155 8.63 34.59 -34.72
C GLN A 155 7.65 33.76 -35.54
#